data_AF-A0A8H7G030-F1
#
_entry.id   AF-A0A8H7G030-F1
#
_cell.length_a   1.000
_cell.length_b   1.000
_cell.length_c   1.000
_cell.angle_alpha   90.00
_cell.angle_beta   90.00
_cell.angle_gamma   90.00
#
_symmetry.space_group_name_H-M   'P 1'
#
loop_
_entity.id
_entity.type
_entity.pdbx_description
1 polymer ?
#
loop_
_entity_poly.entity_id
_entity_poly.type
_entity_poly.pdbx_seq_one_letter_code
_entity_poly.pdbx_strand_id
1 'polypeptide(L)'
;METSEEIPSGHLGNLSGGQQGALKDMWACFYALQGDTSQAPSRYGAQVNIAEALKCVKDCGGYDTFHSTFWASPSAGHPDSMMLRFLRARKFDVSAAIVMLANMIKWRVEVDADKIIEQGEEVLNRDMPGFDLQMKSGKTYIHGTDRLNRPIFYIHSQLHDPKAQSFETLRAFTIYGMETGRSFLCPPTNQTCLLFDMSGFGLRNMDWTYIKFLVMAFEAYYPETLGALIIHGAPWIFGGIWRVLKPLLDPVVASKFVFTRNDQELFEYVHPDQLIERVGGNDKWTWTYTDCVNGENARCRDEKLNAEWKTKRAASLQHVEEATKAWIAGDEGSLFASREKSIAEYRATSIEADPYIRPRSVYHRHGNLLEDGTVFWHYDSAAPDQAFGISLENLRAEGRAQSADGKDIVCKAAYETKEADVSELSSKPQAESPS
;
A
#
# COMPACT_ATOMS: atom_id res chain seq x y z
N MET A 1 15.46 26.31 7.55
CA MET A 1 14.00 26.31 7.77
C MET A 1 13.38 26.03 6.41
N GLU A 2 13.38 24.75 6.01
CA GLU A 2 12.65 24.31 4.82
C GLU A 2 11.25 23.93 5.30
N THR A 3 10.31 24.69 4.74
CA THR A 3 8.89 24.75 5.06
C THR A 3 8.19 23.45 4.70
N SER A 4 7.03 23.22 5.30
CA SER A 4 6.11 22.10 5.11
C SER A 4 5.54 21.96 3.68
N GLU A 5 6.26 22.40 2.65
CA GLU A 5 5.78 22.57 1.27
C GLU A 5 5.88 21.31 0.40
N GLU A 6 6.54 20.23 0.84
CA GLU A 6 6.70 19.00 0.04
C GLU A 6 5.64 17.91 0.27
N ILE A 7 4.93 17.91 1.41
CA ILE A 7 3.95 16.86 1.72
C ILE A 7 2.55 17.31 1.27
N PRO A 8 1.80 16.56 0.44
CA PRO A 8 0.46 16.97 0.02
C PRO A 8 -0.53 17.04 1.21
N SER A 9 -1.43 18.03 1.18
CA SER A 9 -2.49 18.17 2.20
C SER A 9 -3.29 16.87 2.38
N GLY A 10 -3.66 16.56 3.62
CA GLY A 10 -4.41 15.36 3.95
C GLY A 10 -3.54 14.11 4.19
N HIS A 11 -2.22 14.29 4.25
CA HIS A 11 -1.25 13.25 4.63
C HIS A 11 -0.66 13.53 6.01
N LEU A 12 -0.02 12.52 6.60
CA LEU A 12 0.73 12.69 7.84
C LEU A 12 1.77 13.81 7.68
N GLY A 13 1.91 14.66 8.69
CA GLY A 13 2.77 15.84 8.63
C GLY A 13 2.17 17.06 7.91
N ASN A 14 1.05 16.93 7.17
CA ASN A 14 0.34 18.05 6.56
C ASN A 14 -1.19 17.90 6.61
N LEU A 15 -1.75 18.07 7.81
CA LEU A 15 -3.19 18.11 8.05
C LEU A 15 -3.62 19.50 8.54
N SER A 16 -4.60 20.10 7.86
CA SER A 16 -5.32 21.27 8.38
C SER A 16 -6.10 20.93 9.65
N GLY A 17 -6.48 21.94 10.45
CA GLY A 17 -7.26 21.72 11.68
C GLY A 17 -8.56 20.93 11.47
N GLY A 18 -9.27 21.16 10.34
CA GLY A 18 -10.46 20.39 9.99
C GLY A 18 -10.16 18.93 9.65
N GLN A 19 -9.07 18.66 8.93
CA GLN A 19 -8.64 17.29 8.61
C GLN A 19 -8.16 16.53 9.84
N GLN A 20 -7.47 17.20 10.78
CA GLN A 20 -7.13 16.63 12.09
C GLN A 20 -8.38 16.26 12.88
N GLY A 21 -9.39 17.13 12.89
CA GLY A 21 -10.70 16.84 13.49
C GLY A 21 -11.37 15.62 12.88
N ALA A 22 -11.39 15.52 11.55
CA ALA A 22 -11.96 14.37 10.84
C ALA A 22 -11.21 13.06 11.11
N LEU A 23 -9.87 13.09 11.23
CA LEU A 23 -9.08 11.93 11.65
C LEU A 23 -9.44 11.45 13.06
N LYS A 24 -9.60 12.40 13.99
CA LYS A 24 -10.00 12.12 15.37
C LYS A 24 -11.41 11.51 15.44
N ASP A 25 -12.36 12.09 14.71
CA ASP A 25 -13.74 11.59 14.61
C ASP A 25 -13.78 10.20 13.95
N MET A 26 -12.96 9.95 12.92
CA MET A 26 -12.86 8.63 12.27
C MET A 26 -12.41 7.53 13.25
N TRP A 27 -11.40 7.80 14.09
CA TRP A 27 -10.99 6.86 15.13
C TRP A 27 -12.06 6.66 16.21
N ALA A 28 -12.75 7.74 16.61
CA ALA A 28 -13.86 7.63 17.54
C ALA A 28 -14.99 6.74 16.97
N CYS A 29 -15.30 6.89 15.69
CA CYS A 29 -16.26 6.03 14.99
C CYS A 29 -15.80 4.58 14.93
N PHE A 30 -14.53 4.33 14.59
CA PHE A 30 -13.97 2.98 14.55
C PHE A 30 -14.14 2.25 15.90
N TYR A 31 -13.85 2.91 17.02
CA TYR A 31 -14.04 2.31 18.35
C TYR A 31 -15.51 2.21 18.77
N ALA A 32 -16.38 3.11 18.29
CA ALA A 32 -17.82 3.01 18.54
C ALA A 32 -18.46 1.78 17.88
N LEU A 33 -17.84 1.20 16.85
CA LEU A 33 -18.31 -0.03 16.19
C LEU A 33 -18.31 -1.27 17.11
N GLN A 34 -17.69 -1.19 18.30
CA GLN A 34 -17.80 -2.23 19.33
C GLN A 34 -19.20 -2.29 19.95
N GLY A 35 -19.94 -1.18 19.93
CA GLY A 35 -21.29 -1.09 20.48
C GLY A 35 -22.39 -1.30 19.44
N ASP A 36 -23.65 -1.20 19.88
CA ASP A 36 -24.83 -1.40 19.04
C ASP A 36 -25.52 -0.09 18.58
N THR A 37 -24.88 1.06 18.80
CA THR A 37 -25.50 2.36 18.49
C THR A 37 -25.21 2.77 17.06
N SER A 38 -26.24 3.09 16.28
CA SER A 38 -26.11 3.49 14.85
C SER A 38 -25.50 4.87 14.62
N GLN A 39 -25.16 5.57 15.69
CA GLN A 39 -24.63 6.93 15.71
C GLN A 39 -23.38 6.98 16.58
N ALA A 40 -22.30 7.53 16.05
CA ALA A 40 -21.06 7.75 16.78
C ALA A 40 -20.90 9.22 17.20
N PRO A 41 -20.16 9.49 18.29
CA PRO A 41 -19.84 10.86 18.70
C PRO A 41 -19.03 11.59 17.61
N SER A 42 -19.33 12.88 17.40
CA SER A 42 -18.51 13.80 16.61
C SER A 42 -18.18 15.04 17.44
N ARG A 43 -16.97 15.55 17.28
CA ARG A 43 -16.54 16.78 17.93
C ARG A 43 -17.24 18.03 17.38
N TYR A 44 -17.81 17.95 16.18
CA TYR A 44 -18.52 19.07 15.52
C TYR A 44 -20.04 19.05 15.72
N GLY A 45 -20.54 18.21 16.63
CA GLY A 45 -21.94 18.23 17.11
C GLY A 45 -22.95 17.49 16.23
N ALA A 46 -22.63 17.15 14.98
CA ALA A 46 -23.45 16.28 14.14
C ALA A 46 -23.04 14.82 14.32
N GLN A 47 -23.97 13.95 14.77
CA GLN A 47 -23.66 12.52 14.91
C GLN A 47 -23.28 11.89 13.56
N VAL A 48 -22.28 11.01 13.58
CA VAL A 48 -21.82 10.28 12.39
C VAL A 48 -22.65 9.01 12.25
N ASN A 49 -23.28 8.81 11.09
CA ASN A 49 -24.05 7.60 10.83
C ASN A 49 -23.11 6.42 10.54
N ILE A 50 -23.14 5.42 11.42
CA ILE A 50 -22.30 4.22 11.33
C ILE A 50 -23.10 2.94 11.13
N ALA A 51 -24.40 3.03 10.79
CA ALA A 51 -25.29 1.88 10.68
C ALA A 51 -24.81 0.84 9.64
N GLU A 52 -24.33 1.30 8.48
CA GLU A 52 -23.82 0.41 7.45
C GLU A 52 -22.48 -0.22 7.86
N ALA A 53 -21.60 0.54 8.52
CA ALA A 53 -20.36 0.01 9.07
C ALA A 53 -20.61 -1.08 10.13
N LEU A 54 -21.61 -0.90 11.01
CA LEU A 54 -22.05 -1.93 11.95
C LEU A 54 -22.58 -3.20 11.27
N LYS A 55 -23.23 -3.06 10.11
CA LYS A 55 -23.62 -4.22 9.30
C LYS A 55 -22.39 -4.96 8.80
N CYS A 56 -21.36 -4.26 8.30
CA CYS A 56 -20.09 -4.88 7.90
C CYS A 56 -19.44 -5.63 9.07
N VAL A 57 -19.45 -5.07 10.29
CA VAL A 57 -18.93 -5.74 11.49
C VAL A 57 -19.67 -7.05 11.76
N LYS A 58 -21.00 -7.06 11.65
CA LYS A 58 -21.81 -8.28 11.80
C LYS A 58 -21.50 -9.31 10.71
N ASP A 59 -21.36 -8.85 9.47
CA ASP A 59 -21.01 -9.70 8.33
C ASP A 59 -19.60 -10.32 8.47
N CYS A 60 -18.68 -9.67 9.22
CA CYS A 60 -17.36 -10.24 9.57
C CYS A 60 -17.42 -11.34 10.65
N GLY A 61 -18.59 -11.60 11.23
CA GLY A 61 -18.74 -12.49 12.38
C GLY A 61 -18.55 -11.83 13.75
N GLY A 62 -18.43 -10.49 13.80
CA GLY A 62 -18.34 -9.72 15.05
C GLY A 62 -17.20 -8.72 15.08
N TYR A 63 -17.18 -7.89 16.15
CA TYR A 63 -16.20 -6.82 16.32
C TYR A 63 -14.76 -7.34 16.45
N ASP A 64 -14.54 -8.48 17.12
CA ASP A 64 -13.18 -9.00 17.34
C ASP A 64 -12.50 -9.39 16.01
N THR A 65 -13.22 -10.06 15.10
CA THR A 65 -12.72 -10.36 13.75
C THR A 65 -12.47 -9.08 12.96
N PHE A 66 -13.44 -8.16 12.95
CA PHE A 66 -13.31 -6.87 12.27
C PHE A 66 -12.09 -6.07 12.75
N HIS A 67 -11.92 -5.97 14.06
CA HIS A 67 -10.86 -5.23 14.73
C HIS A 67 -9.49 -5.84 14.47
N SER A 68 -9.36 -7.16 14.63
CA SER A 68 -8.10 -7.86 14.37
C SER A 68 -7.69 -7.79 12.90
N THR A 69 -8.64 -7.94 11.96
CA THR A 69 -8.37 -7.76 10.52
C THR A 69 -7.97 -6.34 10.17
N PHE A 70 -8.57 -5.31 10.81
CA PHE A 70 -8.11 -3.94 10.64
C PHE A 70 -6.64 -3.80 11.06
N TRP A 71 -6.26 -4.27 12.26
CA TRP A 71 -4.89 -4.11 12.77
C TRP A 71 -3.85 -5.03 12.11
N ALA A 72 -4.27 -6.06 11.37
CA ALA A 72 -3.40 -6.82 10.49
C ALA A 72 -2.99 -6.00 9.24
N SER A 73 -3.90 -5.19 8.69
CA SER A 73 -3.75 -4.51 7.39
C SER A 73 -2.62 -3.45 7.31
N PRO A 74 -2.38 -2.58 8.31
CA PRO A 74 -1.25 -1.67 8.31
C PRO A 74 0.12 -2.36 8.35
N SER A 75 0.19 -3.63 8.79
CA SER A 75 1.45 -4.30 9.12
C SER A 75 2.30 -3.45 10.08
N ALA A 76 3.47 -2.95 9.64
CA ALA A 76 4.34 -2.03 10.38
C ALA A 76 4.16 -0.54 9.99
N GLY A 77 3.19 -0.24 9.13
CA GLY A 77 2.86 1.13 8.72
C GLY A 77 2.16 1.91 9.82
N HIS A 78 2.21 3.25 9.72
CA HIS A 78 1.51 4.13 10.65
C HIS A 78 -0.02 3.96 10.54
N PRO A 79 -0.75 3.67 11.63
CA PRO A 79 -2.18 3.35 11.56
C PRO A 79 -3.04 4.51 11.03
N ASP A 80 -2.69 5.77 11.33
CA ASP A 80 -3.38 6.93 10.72
C ASP A 80 -3.21 7.01 9.20
N SER A 81 -2.13 6.48 8.63
CA SER A 81 -2.00 6.42 7.17
C SER A 81 -3.13 5.59 6.56
N MET A 82 -3.61 4.56 7.26
CA MET A 82 -4.79 3.80 6.82
C MET A 82 -6.03 4.69 6.85
N MET A 83 -6.34 5.30 8.00
CA MET A 83 -7.53 6.14 8.16
C MET A 83 -7.56 7.31 7.17
N LEU A 84 -6.42 7.98 6.97
CA LEU A 84 -6.30 9.11 6.07
C LEU A 84 -6.52 8.74 4.60
N ARG A 85 -6.18 7.51 4.16
CA ARG A 85 -6.50 7.04 2.80
C ARG A 85 -8.01 7.03 2.56
N PHE A 86 -8.79 6.48 3.50
CA PHE A 86 -10.24 6.43 3.37
C PHE A 86 -10.88 7.81 3.51
N LEU A 87 -10.37 8.66 4.41
CA LEU A 87 -10.81 10.05 4.53
C LEU A 87 -10.57 10.82 3.23
N ARG A 88 -9.37 10.78 2.65
CA ARG A 88 -9.10 11.45 1.37
C ARG A 88 -9.99 10.93 0.24
N ALA A 89 -10.15 9.61 0.13
CA ALA A 89 -11.02 8.98 -0.88
C ALA A 89 -12.50 9.40 -0.76
N ARG A 90 -12.92 9.91 0.41
CA ARG A 90 -14.26 10.43 0.67
C ARG A 90 -14.27 11.90 1.03
N LYS A 91 -13.25 12.66 0.60
CA LYS A 91 -13.16 14.12 0.77
C LYS A 91 -13.35 14.58 2.22
N PHE A 92 -12.84 13.78 3.15
CA PHE A 92 -12.95 13.93 4.61
C PHE A 92 -14.39 13.86 5.17
N ASP A 93 -15.33 13.27 4.43
CA ASP A 93 -16.61 12.83 4.98
C ASP A 93 -16.40 11.59 5.85
N VAL A 94 -16.51 11.76 7.17
CA VAL A 94 -16.27 10.69 8.15
C VAL A 94 -17.29 9.56 8.02
N SER A 95 -18.57 9.84 7.74
CA SER A 95 -19.60 8.81 7.62
C SER A 95 -19.34 7.93 6.39
N ALA A 96 -19.02 8.55 5.25
CA ALA A 96 -18.70 7.80 4.05
C ALA A 96 -17.36 7.06 4.17
N ALA A 97 -16.36 7.66 4.83
CA ALA A 97 -15.04 7.04 5.02
C ALA A 97 -15.10 5.80 5.91
N ILE A 98 -15.81 5.84 7.04
CA ILE A 98 -15.92 4.68 7.94
C ILE A 98 -16.67 3.52 7.31
N VAL A 99 -17.71 3.80 6.51
CA VAL A 99 -18.42 2.78 5.74
C VAL A 99 -17.51 2.15 4.67
N MET A 100 -16.71 2.95 3.97
CA MET A 100 -15.76 2.43 2.99
C MET A 100 -14.68 1.57 3.66
N LEU A 101 -14.12 2.01 4.78
CA LEU A 101 -13.15 1.23 5.58
C LEU A 101 -13.76 -0.09 6.02
N ALA A 102 -15.00 -0.06 6.54
CA ALA A 102 -15.66 -1.25 7.04
C ALA A 102 -15.96 -2.27 5.93
N ASN A 103 -16.36 -1.81 4.75
CA ASN A 103 -16.53 -2.66 3.57
C ASN A 103 -15.20 -3.28 3.11
N MET A 104 -14.09 -2.53 3.17
CA MET A 104 -12.77 -3.07 2.86
C MET A 104 -12.35 -4.17 3.86
N ILE A 105 -12.55 -3.95 5.17
CA ILE A 105 -12.25 -4.96 6.19
C ILE A 105 -13.10 -6.22 5.98
N LYS A 106 -14.40 -6.05 5.74
CA LYS A 106 -15.30 -7.16 5.40
C LYS A 106 -14.78 -7.95 4.20
N TRP A 107 -14.42 -7.26 3.12
CA TRP A 107 -13.87 -7.91 1.93
C TRP A 107 -12.59 -8.68 2.25
N ARG A 108 -11.69 -8.14 3.08
CA ARG A 108 -10.47 -8.85 3.52
C ARG A 108 -10.79 -10.17 4.22
N VAL A 109 -11.83 -10.19 5.06
CA VAL A 109 -12.33 -11.41 5.70
C VAL A 109 -12.88 -12.39 4.65
N GLU A 110 -13.72 -11.91 3.72
CA GLU A 110 -14.34 -12.74 2.68
C GLU A 110 -13.33 -13.41 1.73
N VAL A 111 -12.19 -12.78 1.48
CA VAL A 111 -11.16 -13.30 0.58
C VAL A 111 -9.98 -13.94 1.30
N ASP A 112 -10.07 -14.10 2.63
CA ASP A 112 -9.00 -14.68 3.45
C ASP A 112 -7.64 -13.95 3.25
N ALA A 113 -7.66 -12.62 3.15
CA ALA A 113 -6.48 -11.82 2.80
C ALA A 113 -5.30 -12.07 3.75
N ASP A 114 -5.56 -12.09 5.07
CA ASP A 114 -4.50 -12.29 6.07
C ASP A 114 -3.93 -13.73 6.00
N LYS A 115 -4.77 -14.72 5.70
CA LYS A 115 -4.35 -16.11 5.52
C LYS A 115 -3.48 -16.30 4.29
N ILE A 116 -3.75 -15.60 3.19
CA ILE A 116 -2.86 -15.57 2.00
C ILE A 116 -1.45 -15.13 2.42
N ILE A 117 -1.34 -14.11 3.29
CA ILE A 117 -0.05 -13.62 3.77
C ILE A 117 0.63 -14.60 4.73
N GLU A 118 -0.11 -15.21 5.65
CA GLU A 118 0.41 -16.23 6.59
C GLU A 118 0.84 -17.54 5.89
N GLN A 119 0.21 -17.88 4.77
CA GLN A 119 0.60 -19.01 3.93
C GLN A 119 1.92 -18.71 3.23
N GLY A 120 2.04 -17.53 2.63
CA GLY A 120 3.24 -17.11 1.90
C GLY A 120 3.52 -17.95 0.66
N GLU A 121 4.60 -17.65 -0.05
CA GLU A 121 4.94 -18.32 -1.31
C GLU A 121 5.10 -19.83 -1.14
N GLU A 122 5.71 -20.31 -0.06
CA GLU A 122 5.93 -21.74 0.17
C GLU A 122 4.63 -22.56 0.10
N VAL A 123 3.58 -22.09 0.80
CA VAL A 123 2.30 -22.81 0.85
C VAL A 123 1.46 -22.50 -0.38
N LEU A 124 1.43 -21.25 -0.85
CA LEU A 124 0.64 -20.84 -2.00
C LEU A 124 1.14 -21.50 -3.30
N ASN A 125 2.46 -21.59 -3.50
CA ASN A 125 3.05 -22.28 -4.66
C ASN A 125 2.69 -23.77 -4.68
N ARG A 126 2.58 -24.40 -3.50
CA ARG A 126 2.22 -25.82 -3.35
C ARG A 126 0.72 -26.06 -3.56
N ASP A 127 -0.11 -25.22 -2.96
CA ASP A 127 -1.55 -25.49 -2.82
C ASP A 127 -2.41 -24.80 -3.89
N MET A 128 -1.89 -23.78 -4.58
CA MET A 128 -2.58 -23.04 -5.65
C MET A 128 -1.86 -23.19 -7.00
N PRO A 129 -2.30 -24.13 -7.86
CA PRO A 129 -1.71 -24.33 -9.18
C PRO A 129 -1.66 -23.03 -10.00
N GLY A 130 -0.46 -22.69 -10.48
CA GLY A 130 -0.20 -21.50 -11.27
C GLY A 130 0.13 -20.25 -10.47
N PHE A 131 0.18 -20.29 -9.13
CA PHE A 131 0.56 -19.13 -8.31
C PHE A 131 2.01 -18.70 -8.58
N ASP A 132 2.95 -19.65 -8.58
CA ASP A 132 4.37 -19.39 -8.81
C ASP A 132 4.67 -18.94 -10.25
N LEU A 133 3.90 -19.42 -11.23
CA LEU A 133 4.00 -19.01 -12.65
C LEU A 133 3.93 -17.49 -12.83
N GLN A 134 3.19 -16.80 -11.96
CA GLN A 134 2.98 -15.36 -12.07
C GLN A 134 4.30 -14.58 -11.86
N MET A 135 5.15 -15.04 -10.93
CA MET A 135 6.49 -14.49 -10.71
C MET A 135 7.55 -15.18 -11.58
N LYS A 136 7.50 -16.50 -11.74
CA LYS A 136 8.48 -17.26 -12.54
C LYS A 136 8.52 -16.86 -14.01
N SER A 137 7.39 -16.45 -14.58
CA SER A 137 7.34 -15.93 -15.95
C SER A 137 7.96 -14.54 -16.10
N GLY A 138 8.25 -13.84 -15.00
CA GLY A 138 8.61 -12.43 -15.02
C GLY A 138 7.48 -11.53 -15.49
N LYS A 139 6.21 -11.98 -15.37
CA LYS A 139 5.05 -11.16 -15.72
C LYS A 139 4.89 -9.96 -14.79
N THR A 140 5.19 -10.13 -13.51
CA THR A 140 5.15 -9.01 -12.57
C THR A 140 6.14 -9.16 -11.41
N TYR A 141 6.70 -8.02 -11.01
CA TYR A 141 7.66 -7.85 -9.92
C TYR A 141 7.75 -6.36 -9.56
N ILE A 142 8.35 -6.05 -8.41
CA ILE A 142 8.63 -4.68 -7.96
C ILE A 142 10.12 -4.41 -8.15
N HIS A 143 10.47 -3.28 -8.77
CA HIS A 143 11.86 -2.86 -8.89
C HIS A 143 11.96 -1.34 -9.03
N GLY A 144 12.93 -0.74 -8.36
CA GLY A 144 13.22 0.68 -8.45
C GLY A 144 12.07 1.61 -8.03
N THR A 145 12.25 2.90 -8.33
CA THR A 145 11.25 3.94 -8.05
C THR A 145 11.02 4.85 -9.25
N ASP A 146 9.85 5.48 -9.28
CA ASP A 146 9.60 6.59 -10.19
C ASP A 146 10.18 7.90 -9.65
N ARG A 147 10.04 9.00 -10.41
CA ARG A 147 10.59 10.31 -10.02
C ARG A 147 9.99 10.89 -8.73
N LEU A 148 8.88 10.35 -8.25
CA LEU A 148 8.26 10.72 -6.97
C LEU A 148 8.61 9.73 -5.85
N ASN A 149 9.64 8.90 -6.06
CA ASN A 149 10.12 7.86 -5.15
C ASN A 149 9.05 6.79 -4.82
N ARG A 150 8.08 6.58 -5.70
CA ARG A 150 7.07 5.52 -5.52
C ARG A 150 7.64 4.20 -6.05
N PRO A 151 7.58 3.08 -5.31
CA PRO A 151 8.03 1.78 -5.83
C PRO A 151 7.25 1.42 -7.09
N ILE A 152 7.97 0.96 -8.11
CA ILE A 152 7.37 0.58 -9.40
C ILE A 152 7.04 -0.91 -9.40
N PHE A 153 5.78 -1.24 -9.67
CA PHE A 153 5.38 -2.59 -10.04
C PHE A 153 5.38 -2.67 -11.56
N TYR A 154 6.22 -3.52 -12.11
CA TYR A 154 6.21 -3.84 -13.52
C TYR A 154 5.14 -4.91 -13.79
N ILE A 155 4.33 -4.70 -14.82
CA ILE A 155 3.35 -5.66 -15.33
C ILE A 155 3.53 -5.79 -16.84
N HIS A 156 4.10 -6.92 -17.28
CA HIS A 156 4.30 -7.22 -18.70
C HIS A 156 3.10 -7.95 -19.27
N SER A 157 2.18 -7.19 -19.87
CA SER A 157 0.84 -7.67 -20.21
C SER A 157 0.86 -8.73 -21.32
N GLN A 158 1.88 -8.76 -22.19
CA GLN A 158 2.04 -9.79 -23.21
C GLN A 158 2.25 -11.20 -22.62
N LEU A 159 2.72 -11.28 -21.37
CA LEU A 159 2.94 -12.55 -20.65
C LEU A 159 1.69 -13.07 -19.94
N HIS A 160 0.59 -12.30 -19.91
CA HIS A 160 -0.66 -12.77 -19.29
C HIS A 160 -1.35 -13.82 -20.16
N ASP A 161 -1.54 -15.02 -19.61
CA ASP A 161 -2.42 -16.05 -20.16
C ASP A 161 -3.60 -16.26 -19.19
N PRO A 162 -4.83 -15.88 -19.58
CA PRO A 162 -6.03 -16.10 -18.76
C PRO A 162 -6.32 -17.58 -18.48
N LYS A 163 -5.73 -18.50 -19.24
CA LYS A 163 -5.95 -19.96 -19.11
C LYS A 163 -4.89 -20.68 -18.27
N ALA A 164 -3.82 -20.00 -17.88
CA ALA A 164 -2.71 -20.63 -17.15
C ALA A 164 -3.00 -20.86 -15.65
N GLN A 165 -4.04 -20.23 -15.11
CA GLN A 165 -4.44 -20.35 -13.70
C GLN A 165 -5.94 -20.08 -13.54
N SER A 166 -6.52 -20.47 -12.41
CA SER A 166 -7.87 -20.03 -12.06
C SER A 166 -7.91 -18.55 -11.68
N PHE A 167 -9.10 -17.96 -11.71
CA PHE A 167 -9.30 -16.59 -11.23
C PHE A 167 -8.96 -16.48 -9.74
N GLU A 168 -9.27 -17.50 -8.93
CA GLU A 168 -8.97 -17.54 -7.51
C GLU A 168 -7.47 -17.51 -7.23
N THR A 169 -6.67 -18.27 -7.99
CA THR A 169 -5.20 -18.22 -7.91
C THR A 169 -4.67 -16.85 -8.29
N LEU A 170 -5.16 -16.27 -9.40
CA LEU A 170 -4.70 -14.96 -9.85
C LEU A 170 -5.11 -13.83 -8.88
N ARG A 171 -6.30 -13.92 -8.30
CA ARG A 171 -6.79 -13.02 -7.26
C ARG A 171 -5.93 -13.11 -6.01
N ALA A 172 -5.66 -14.32 -5.52
CA ALA A 172 -4.81 -14.53 -4.36
C ALA A 172 -3.38 -14.03 -4.60
N PHE A 173 -2.82 -14.28 -5.79
CA PHE A 173 -1.52 -13.76 -6.20
C PHE A 173 -1.49 -12.22 -6.21
N THR A 174 -2.55 -11.59 -6.73
CA THR A 174 -2.64 -10.13 -6.77
C THR A 174 -2.71 -9.55 -5.35
N ILE A 175 -3.53 -10.13 -4.47
CA ILE A 175 -3.61 -9.72 -3.07
C ILE A 175 -2.24 -9.91 -2.38
N TYR A 176 -1.59 -11.06 -2.58
CA TYR A 176 -0.25 -11.31 -2.05
C TYR A 176 0.76 -10.25 -2.51
N GLY A 177 0.75 -9.90 -3.80
CA GLY A 177 1.61 -8.86 -4.38
C GLY A 177 1.33 -7.48 -3.80
N MET A 178 0.05 -7.09 -3.71
CA MET A 178 -0.35 -5.80 -3.14
C MET A 178 0.05 -5.69 -1.66
N GLU A 179 -0.22 -6.71 -0.84
CA GLU A 179 0.11 -6.71 0.58
C GLU A 179 1.61 -6.84 0.86
N THR A 180 2.37 -7.53 0.00
CA THR A 180 3.85 -7.56 0.08
C THR A 180 4.46 -6.23 -0.34
N GLY A 181 3.90 -5.59 -1.37
CA GLY A 181 4.32 -4.27 -1.80
C GLY A 181 4.10 -3.15 -0.79
N ARG A 182 3.20 -3.34 0.19
CA ARG A 182 3.03 -2.37 1.30
C ARG A 182 4.30 -2.20 2.11
N SER A 183 5.16 -3.23 2.18
CA SER A 183 6.46 -3.16 2.85
C SER A 183 7.45 -2.23 2.14
N PHE A 184 7.18 -1.86 0.88
CA PHE A 184 7.97 -0.93 0.08
C PHE A 184 7.47 0.52 0.16
N LEU A 185 6.42 0.79 0.94
CA LEU A 185 5.88 2.13 1.07
C LEU A 185 6.59 2.89 2.18
N CYS A 186 7.02 4.11 1.89
CA CYS A 186 7.66 5.01 2.84
C CYS A 186 6.96 6.38 2.84
N PRO A 187 6.68 7.00 3.99
CA PRO A 187 6.22 8.38 4.06
C PRO A 187 7.21 9.37 3.37
N PRO A 188 6.72 10.49 2.82
CA PRO A 188 5.34 10.96 2.83
C PRO A 188 4.45 10.27 1.78
N THR A 189 5.03 9.64 0.75
CA THR A 189 4.30 9.02 -0.35
C THR A 189 4.00 7.55 -0.08
N ASN A 190 2.84 7.29 0.48
CA ASN A 190 2.32 5.94 0.72
C ASN A 190 1.69 5.29 -0.53
N GLN A 191 2.25 5.58 -1.71
CA GLN A 191 1.69 5.25 -3.01
C GLN A 191 2.68 4.48 -3.89
N THR A 192 2.16 3.73 -4.85
CA THR A 192 2.94 2.99 -5.85
C THR A 192 2.72 3.51 -7.26
N CYS A 193 3.70 3.29 -8.13
CA CYS A 193 3.56 3.41 -9.58
C CYS A 193 3.37 2.00 -10.18
N LEU A 194 2.30 1.80 -10.94
CA LEU A 194 2.11 0.60 -11.74
C LEU A 194 2.53 0.88 -13.18
N LEU A 195 3.49 0.14 -13.72
CA LEU A 195 3.94 0.26 -15.11
C LEU A 195 3.48 -0.97 -15.89
N PHE A 196 2.42 -0.81 -16.67
CA PHE A 196 1.95 -1.80 -17.62
C PHE A 196 2.74 -1.64 -18.93
N ASP A 197 3.68 -2.55 -19.16
CA ASP A 197 4.27 -2.78 -20.47
C ASP A 197 3.24 -3.52 -21.33
N MET A 198 2.72 -2.81 -22.33
CA MET A 198 1.71 -3.31 -23.25
C MET A 198 2.32 -3.74 -24.59
N SER A 199 3.65 -3.75 -24.70
CA SER A 199 4.35 -4.14 -25.92
C SER A 199 4.06 -5.59 -26.27
N GLY A 200 3.42 -5.83 -27.42
CA GLY A 200 3.02 -7.18 -27.83
C GLY A 200 1.75 -7.71 -27.14
N PHE A 201 1.04 -6.88 -26.36
CA PHE A 201 -0.28 -7.20 -25.85
C PHE A 201 -1.28 -7.41 -27.00
N GLY A 202 -2.14 -8.42 -26.88
CA GLY A 202 -3.21 -8.68 -27.85
C GLY A 202 -4.42 -9.36 -27.24
N LEU A 203 -5.40 -9.70 -28.10
CA LEU A 203 -6.68 -10.29 -27.67
C LEU A 203 -6.52 -11.60 -26.88
N ARG A 204 -5.45 -12.38 -27.11
CA ARG A 204 -5.16 -13.60 -26.34
C ARG A 204 -4.91 -13.30 -24.86
N ASN A 205 -4.38 -12.12 -24.55
CA ASN A 205 -4.05 -11.68 -23.20
C ASN A 205 -5.25 -11.01 -22.50
N MET A 206 -6.38 -10.80 -23.18
CA MET A 206 -7.52 -10.11 -22.58
C MET A 206 -8.21 -10.97 -21.52
N ASP A 207 -8.40 -10.38 -20.34
CA ASP A 207 -9.04 -11.02 -19.19
C ASP A 207 -10.02 -10.06 -18.50
N TRP A 208 -11.26 -10.01 -18.99
CA TRP A 208 -12.26 -9.08 -18.46
C TRP A 208 -12.64 -9.36 -17.00
N THR A 209 -12.58 -10.62 -16.56
CA THR A 209 -12.87 -10.98 -15.18
C THR A 209 -11.79 -10.42 -14.27
N TYR A 210 -10.53 -10.61 -14.63
CA TYR A 210 -9.41 -10.07 -13.86
C TYR A 210 -9.34 -8.54 -13.89
N ILE A 211 -9.56 -7.92 -15.06
CA ILE A 211 -9.56 -6.46 -15.18
C ILE A 211 -10.64 -5.83 -14.29
N LYS A 212 -11.85 -6.40 -14.24
CA LYS A 212 -12.91 -5.92 -13.33
C LYS A 212 -12.49 -6.05 -11.86
N PHE A 213 -11.80 -7.12 -11.50
CA PHE A 213 -11.24 -7.26 -10.17
C PHE A 213 -10.20 -6.18 -9.85
N LEU A 214 -9.28 -5.86 -10.77
CA LEU A 214 -8.31 -4.77 -10.59
C LEU A 214 -9.00 -3.41 -10.41
N VAL A 215 -10.03 -3.12 -11.21
CA VAL A 215 -10.83 -1.89 -11.06
C VAL A 215 -11.45 -1.82 -9.66
N MET A 216 -12.10 -2.90 -9.19
CA MET A 216 -12.66 -2.93 -7.82
C MET A 216 -11.58 -2.78 -6.75
N ALA A 217 -10.41 -3.39 -6.94
CA ALA A 217 -9.31 -3.27 -6.00
C ALA A 217 -8.87 -1.80 -5.83
N PHE A 218 -8.71 -1.05 -6.92
CA PHE A 218 -8.32 0.36 -6.86
C PHE A 218 -9.43 1.28 -6.32
N GLU A 219 -10.68 1.03 -6.68
CA GLU A 219 -11.83 1.88 -6.32
C GLU A 219 -12.31 1.68 -4.88
N ALA A 220 -12.29 0.44 -4.38
CA ALA A 220 -12.98 0.07 -3.13
C ALA A 220 -12.04 -0.41 -2.03
N TYR A 221 -11.02 -1.20 -2.35
CA TYR A 221 -10.27 -1.97 -1.34
C TYR A 221 -8.89 -1.42 -1.04
N TYR A 222 -8.27 -0.74 -2.00
CA TYR A 222 -6.96 -0.11 -1.87
C TYR A 222 -6.99 1.37 -2.26
N PRO A 223 -7.90 2.17 -1.69
CA PRO A 223 -8.00 3.59 -2.04
C PRO A 223 -6.71 4.32 -1.71
N GLU A 224 -6.41 5.35 -2.52
CA GLU A 224 -5.27 6.25 -2.30
C GLU A 224 -3.90 5.54 -2.23
N THR A 225 -3.79 4.30 -2.74
CA THR A 225 -2.53 3.56 -2.87
C THR A 225 -1.88 3.73 -4.25
N LEU A 226 -2.69 4.04 -5.27
CA LEU A 226 -2.22 4.23 -6.63
C LEU A 226 -1.78 5.68 -6.84
N GLY A 227 -0.48 5.87 -7.07
CA GLY A 227 0.09 7.17 -7.41
C GLY A 227 0.04 7.45 -8.90
N ALA A 228 0.41 6.47 -9.71
CA ALA A 228 0.31 6.50 -11.17
C ALA A 228 0.11 5.08 -11.71
N LEU A 229 -0.66 4.96 -12.80
CA LEU A 229 -0.80 3.75 -13.59
C LEU A 229 -0.39 4.08 -15.02
N ILE A 230 0.86 3.75 -15.36
CA ILE A 230 1.45 4.03 -16.66
C ILE A 230 1.13 2.87 -17.60
N ILE A 231 0.43 3.18 -18.68
CA ILE A 231 0.17 2.32 -19.82
C ILE A 231 1.20 2.68 -20.90
N HIS A 232 2.26 1.87 -21.01
CA HIS A 232 3.36 2.11 -21.94
C HIS A 232 3.31 1.17 -23.15
N GLY A 233 3.51 1.72 -24.36
CA GLY A 233 3.60 0.91 -25.59
C GLY A 233 2.27 0.25 -25.98
N ALA A 234 1.13 0.85 -25.61
CA ALA A 234 -0.17 0.24 -25.86
C ALA A 234 -0.51 0.12 -27.36
N PRO A 235 -1.02 -1.05 -27.80
CA PRO A 235 -1.47 -1.23 -29.17
C PRO A 235 -2.73 -0.40 -29.44
N TRP A 236 -3.00 -0.10 -30.71
CA TRP A 236 -4.17 0.69 -31.16
C TRP A 236 -5.51 0.17 -30.60
N ILE A 237 -5.64 -1.13 -30.36
CA ILE A 237 -6.84 -1.75 -29.79
C ILE A 237 -7.15 -1.28 -28.35
N PHE A 238 -6.15 -0.80 -27.61
CA PHE A 238 -6.33 -0.37 -26.22
C PHE A 238 -7.28 0.82 -26.08
N GLY A 239 -7.37 1.69 -27.09
CA GLY A 239 -8.32 2.81 -27.08
C GLY A 239 -9.78 2.34 -26.90
N GLY A 240 -10.14 1.20 -27.49
CA GLY A 240 -11.45 0.57 -27.28
C GLY A 240 -11.65 0.04 -25.87
N ILE A 241 -10.62 -0.60 -25.30
CA ILE A 241 -10.63 -1.12 -23.92
C ILE A 241 -10.80 0.03 -22.92
N TRP A 242 -10.01 1.11 -23.09
CA TRP A 242 -10.08 2.28 -22.21
C TRP A 242 -11.46 2.94 -22.23
N ARG A 243 -12.12 3.00 -23.38
CA ARG A 243 -13.50 3.54 -23.48
C ARG A 243 -14.50 2.76 -22.63
N VAL A 244 -14.27 1.46 -22.43
CA VAL A 244 -15.09 0.60 -21.56
C VAL A 244 -14.68 0.73 -20.09
N LEU A 245 -13.40 0.89 -19.79
CA LEU A 245 -12.89 0.96 -18.42
C LEU A 245 -13.12 2.32 -17.76
N LYS A 246 -12.89 3.43 -18.49
CA LYS A 246 -12.95 4.78 -17.95
C LYS A 246 -14.25 5.11 -17.19
N PRO A 247 -15.46 4.71 -17.67
CA PRO A 247 -16.71 4.96 -16.94
C PRO A 247 -16.87 4.19 -15.62
N LEU A 248 -16.05 3.15 -15.39
CA LEU A 248 -16.07 2.36 -14.15
C LEU A 248 -15.17 2.95 -13.06
N LEU A 249 -14.38 3.97 -13.40
CA LEU A 249 -13.42 4.60 -12.52
C LEU A 249 -13.96 5.94 -12.02
N ASP A 250 -13.72 6.24 -10.75
CA ASP A 250 -13.94 7.58 -10.25
C ASP A 250 -12.96 8.57 -10.93
N PRO A 251 -13.30 9.86 -11.03
CA PRO A 251 -12.43 10.84 -11.69
C PRO A 251 -11.00 10.92 -11.11
N VAL A 252 -10.83 10.68 -9.81
CA VAL A 252 -9.51 10.69 -9.16
C VAL A 252 -8.69 9.50 -9.63
N VAL A 253 -9.20 8.27 -9.55
CA VAL A 253 -8.48 7.08 -10.06
C VAL A 253 -8.26 7.19 -11.58
N ALA A 254 -9.25 7.62 -12.36
CA ALA A 254 -9.10 7.80 -13.79
C ALA A 254 -7.98 8.78 -14.17
N SER A 255 -7.76 9.83 -13.37
CA SER A 255 -6.67 10.79 -13.57
C SER A 255 -5.27 10.24 -13.24
N LYS A 256 -5.17 9.08 -12.59
CA LYS A 256 -3.90 8.38 -12.36
C LYS A 256 -3.41 7.59 -13.57
N PHE A 257 -4.28 7.36 -14.56
CA PHE A 257 -3.90 6.66 -15.79
C PHE A 257 -3.08 7.58 -16.70
N VAL A 258 -1.85 7.16 -16.96
CA VAL A 258 -0.87 7.84 -17.80
C VAL A 258 -0.64 7.00 -19.05
N PHE A 259 -0.63 7.61 -20.22
CA PHE A 259 -0.38 6.91 -21.48
C PHE A 259 0.93 7.39 -22.08
N THR A 260 1.88 6.48 -22.31
CA THR A 260 3.17 6.81 -22.92
C THR A 260 3.39 6.00 -24.20
N ARG A 261 3.76 6.69 -25.27
CA ARG A 261 3.91 6.12 -26.63
C ARG A 261 5.35 5.76 -26.97
N ASN A 262 6.30 6.41 -26.32
CA ASN A 262 7.73 6.25 -26.55
C ASN A 262 8.49 6.46 -25.23
N ASP A 263 9.77 6.10 -25.25
CA ASP A 263 10.63 6.12 -24.06
C ASP A 263 10.77 7.53 -23.48
N GLN A 264 10.81 8.57 -24.33
CA GLN A 264 10.93 9.95 -23.86
C GLN A 264 9.75 10.40 -23.00
N GLU A 265 8.52 10.01 -23.36
CA GLU A 265 7.33 10.23 -22.54
C GLU A 265 7.38 9.42 -21.23
N LEU A 266 7.90 8.19 -21.27
CA LEU A 266 8.09 7.37 -20.07
C LEU A 266 9.14 7.96 -19.12
N PHE A 267 10.20 8.57 -19.68
CA PHE A 267 11.25 9.24 -18.92
C PHE A 267 10.76 10.47 -18.14
N GLU A 268 9.59 11.03 -18.46
CA GLU A 268 8.96 12.07 -17.64
C GLU A 268 8.49 11.54 -16.27
N TYR A 269 8.30 10.22 -16.15
CA TYR A 269 7.80 9.57 -14.94
C TYR A 269 8.87 8.78 -14.21
N VAL A 270 9.76 8.11 -14.94
CA VAL A 270 10.82 7.27 -14.37
C VAL A 270 12.17 7.73 -14.89
N HIS A 271 13.18 7.82 -14.02
CA HIS A 271 14.52 8.18 -14.49
C HIS A 271 15.09 7.05 -15.38
N PRO A 272 15.74 7.34 -16.53
CA PRO A 272 16.26 6.30 -17.42
C PRO A 272 17.19 5.31 -16.72
N ASP A 273 18.06 5.79 -15.82
CA ASP A 273 18.96 4.93 -15.04
C ASP A 273 18.25 4.13 -13.93
N GLN A 274 16.99 4.39 -13.62
CA GLN A 274 16.19 3.60 -12.67
C GLN A 274 15.09 2.77 -13.37
N LEU A 275 15.07 2.84 -14.70
CA LEU A 275 14.15 2.12 -15.56
C LEU A 275 14.88 0.94 -16.19
N ILE A 276 14.26 -0.23 -16.18
CA ILE A 276 14.84 -1.45 -16.75
C ILE A 276 15.00 -1.35 -18.28
N GLU A 277 16.06 -1.95 -18.80
CA GLU A 277 16.38 -1.99 -20.23
C GLU A 277 15.24 -2.58 -21.07
N ARG A 278 14.50 -3.55 -20.51
CA ARG A 278 13.35 -4.19 -21.16
C ARG A 278 12.26 -3.20 -21.62
N VAL A 279 12.11 -2.05 -20.95
CA VAL A 279 11.12 -1.02 -21.32
C VAL A 279 11.79 0.31 -21.71
N GLY A 280 13.02 0.24 -22.21
CA GLY A 280 13.73 1.39 -22.80
C GLY A 280 14.63 2.17 -21.85
N GLY A 281 14.84 1.69 -20.62
CA GLY A 281 15.77 2.33 -19.67
C GLY A 281 17.22 1.85 -19.80
N ASN A 282 18.07 2.27 -18.85
CA ASN A 282 19.49 1.95 -18.80
C ASN A 282 19.85 0.91 -17.72
N ASP A 283 18.90 0.54 -16.85
CA ASP A 283 19.12 -0.46 -15.82
C ASP A 283 19.09 -1.87 -16.42
N LYS A 284 20.24 -2.52 -16.40
CA LYS A 284 20.44 -3.88 -16.94
C LYS A 284 19.95 -4.96 -16.00
N TRP A 285 19.43 -4.59 -14.83
CA TRP A 285 18.85 -5.53 -13.90
C TRP A 285 17.73 -6.33 -14.59
N THR A 286 17.73 -7.64 -14.34
CA THR A 286 16.71 -8.54 -14.89
C THR A 286 16.07 -9.36 -13.79
N TRP A 287 14.74 -9.47 -13.83
CA TRP A 287 14.01 -10.30 -12.89
C TRP A 287 14.36 -11.79 -13.04
N THR A 288 14.69 -12.41 -11.90
CA THR A 288 14.81 -13.86 -11.77
C THR A 288 14.08 -14.30 -10.51
N TYR A 289 13.11 -15.20 -10.64
CA TYR A 289 12.46 -15.78 -9.47
C TYR A 289 13.39 -16.74 -8.74
N THR A 290 13.60 -16.53 -7.45
CA THR A 290 14.30 -17.47 -6.57
C THR A 290 13.26 -18.25 -5.77
N ASP A 291 13.25 -19.59 -5.94
CA ASP A 291 12.37 -20.48 -5.17
C ASP A 291 12.61 -20.35 -3.66
N CYS A 292 11.59 -20.68 -2.88
CA CYS A 292 11.69 -20.76 -1.41
C CYS A 292 12.81 -21.70 -0.99
N VAL A 293 13.64 -21.25 -0.03
CA VAL A 293 14.72 -22.06 0.52
C VAL A 293 14.17 -22.94 1.65
N ASN A 294 14.56 -24.21 1.66
CA ASN A 294 14.14 -25.14 2.72
C ASN A 294 14.54 -24.60 4.10
N GLY A 295 13.56 -24.48 5.01
CA GLY A 295 13.77 -23.99 6.37
C GLY A 295 13.76 -22.47 6.52
N GLU A 296 13.63 -21.67 5.45
CA GLU A 296 13.62 -20.20 5.54
C GLU A 296 12.48 -19.66 6.42
N ASN A 297 11.37 -20.39 6.48
CA ASN A 297 10.17 -20.05 7.26
C ASN A 297 10.13 -20.76 8.63
N ALA A 298 11.17 -21.47 9.05
CA ALA A 298 11.16 -22.25 10.30
C ALA A 298 10.79 -21.39 11.53
N ARG A 299 11.27 -20.13 11.59
CA ARG A 299 10.95 -19.19 12.69
C ARG A 299 9.47 -18.86 12.78
N CYS A 300 8.80 -18.61 11.64
CA CYS A 300 7.38 -18.26 11.66
C CYS A 300 6.46 -19.48 11.79
N ARG A 301 6.99 -20.69 11.54
CA ARG A 301 6.30 -21.97 11.75
C ARG A 301 6.51 -22.55 13.15
N ASP A 302 7.45 -22.01 13.93
CA ASP A 302 7.57 -22.34 15.35
C ASP A 302 6.37 -21.76 16.11
N GLU A 303 5.45 -22.63 16.53
CA GLU A 303 4.19 -22.22 17.18
C GLU A 303 4.43 -21.40 18.45
N LYS A 304 5.49 -21.70 19.21
CA LYS A 304 5.80 -21.02 20.46
C LYS A 304 6.31 -19.62 20.16
N LEU A 305 7.30 -19.47 19.26
CA LEU A 305 7.84 -18.17 18.88
C LEU A 305 6.77 -17.32 18.19
N ASN A 306 5.96 -17.91 17.32
CA ASN A 306 4.85 -17.22 16.65
C ASN A 306 3.87 -16.65 17.68
N ALA A 307 3.42 -17.47 18.64
CA ALA A 307 2.51 -17.02 19.69
C ALA A 307 3.11 -15.95 20.60
N GLU A 308 4.40 -16.08 20.96
CA GLU A 308 5.14 -15.10 21.77
C GLU A 308 5.19 -13.74 21.07
N TRP A 309 5.56 -13.70 19.80
CA TRP A 309 5.64 -12.45 19.03
C TRP A 309 4.27 -11.86 18.72
N LYS A 310 3.24 -12.68 18.44
CA LYS A 310 1.85 -12.21 18.34
C LYS A 310 1.39 -11.56 19.64
N THR A 311 1.74 -12.15 20.80
CA THR A 311 1.41 -11.59 22.13
C THR A 311 2.13 -10.27 22.38
N LYS A 312 3.45 -10.20 22.09
CA LYS A 312 4.23 -8.96 22.25
C LYS A 312 3.69 -7.83 21.36
N ARG A 313 3.37 -8.14 20.10
CA ARG A 313 2.73 -7.18 19.18
C ARG A 313 1.37 -6.72 19.69
N ALA A 314 0.53 -7.62 20.19
CA ALA A 314 -0.77 -7.28 20.77
C ALA A 314 -0.65 -6.37 22.01
N ALA A 315 0.34 -6.60 22.87
CA ALA A 315 0.59 -5.73 24.03
C ALA A 315 0.99 -4.30 23.60
N SER A 316 1.89 -4.16 22.61
CA SER A 316 2.24 -2.84 22.07
C SER A 316 1.06 -2.15 21.39
N LEU A 317 0.18 -2.93 20.74
CA LEU A 317 -1.05 -2.42 20.14
C LEU A 317 -1.99 -1.87 21.20
N GLN A 318 -2.16 -2.56 22.33
CA GLN A 318 -3.02 -2.08 23.42
C GLN A 318 -2.61 -0.66 23.87
N HIS A 319 -1.31 -0.37 23.97
CA HIS A 319 -0.83 0.98 24.31
C HIS A 319 -1.21 2.02 23.25
N VAL A 320 -1.20 1.66 21.95
CA VAL A 320 -1.67 2.54 20.87
C VAL A 320 -3.15 2.83 21.02
N GLU A 321 -3.96 1.82 21.34
CA GLU A 321 -5.40 1.99 21.47
C GLU A 321 -5.79 2.82 22.69
N GLU A 322 -5.14 2.58 23.84
CA GLU A 322 -5.32 3.37 25.06
C GLU A 322 -4.92 4.84 24.82
N ALA A 323 -3.76 5.08 24.21
CA ALA A 323 -3.31 6.42 23.88
C ALA A 323 -4.22 7.10 22.84
N THR A 324 -4.73 6.36 21.86
CA THR A 324 -5.67 6.89 20.85
C THR A 324 -7.01 7.26 21.49
N LYS A 325 -7.56 6.42 22.38
CA LYS A 325 -8.78 6.72 23.14
C LYS A 325 -8.62 7.92 24.06
N ALA A 326 -7.48 8.04 24.74
CA ALA A 326 -7.14 9.21 25.55
C ALA A 326 -7.05 10.47 24.69
N TRP A 327 -6.35 10.41 23.54
CA TRP A 327 -6.25 11.51 22.60
C TRP A 327 -7.63 11.93 22.05
N ILE A 328 -8.52 10.97 21.76
CA ILE A 328 -9.92 11.24 21.37
C ILE A 328 -10.65 12.03 22.45
N ALA A 329 -10.54 11.62 23.72
CA ALA A 329 -11.27 12.22 24.84
C ALA A 329 -10.68 13.56 25.31
N GLY A 330 -9.39 13.80 25.14
CA GLY A 330 -8.70 15.00 25.62
C GLY A 330 -8.68 16.16 24.63
N ASP A 331 -8.29 17.35 25.13
CA ASP A 331 -8.35 18.61 24.39
C ASP A 331 -7.00 19.12 23.81
N GLU A 332 -5.85 18.48 24.06
CA GLU A 332 -4.53 19.09 23.80
C GLU A 332 -3.42 18.18 23.21
N GLY A 333 -2.35 18.83 22.71
CA GLY A 333 -1.22 18.23 21.99
C GLY A 333 -0.24 17.36 22.79
N SER A 334 -0.27 17.38 24.13
CA SER A 334 0.56 16.48 24.95
C SER A 334 0.18 15.01 24.78
N LEU A 335 -1.11 14.73 24.58
CA LEU A 335 -1.62 13.38 24.31
C LEU A 335 -1.24 12.90 22.91
N PHE A 336 -1.08 13.82 21.95
CA PHE A 336 -0.62 13.49 20.61
C PHE A 336 0.82 12.93 20.66
N ALA A 337 1.75 13.63 21.30
CA ALA A 337 3.13 13.15 21.42
C ALA A 337 3.22 11.79 22.14
N SER A 338 2.43 11.58 23.19
CA SER A 338 2.36 10.28 23.87
C SER A 338 1.83 9.16 22.98
N ARG A 339 0.83 9.46 22.14
CA ARG A 339 0.27 8.52 21.18
C ARG A 339 1.26 8.16 20.07
N GLU A 340 1.94 9.16 19.51
CA GLU A 340 2.95 8.95 18.48
C GLU A 340 4.09 8.05 18.99
N LYS A 341 4.49 8.19 20.26
CA LYS A 341 5.44 7.28 20.89
C LYS A 341 4.92 5.83 20.93
N SER A 342 3.68 5.60 21.38
CA SER A 342 3.08 4.26 21.37
C SER A 342 3.02 3.67 19.96
N ILE A 343 2.72 4.51 18.96
CA ILE A 343 2.69 4.10 17.55
C ILE A 343 4.08 3.70 17.06
N ALA A 344 5.13 4.48 17.37
CA ALA A 344 6.50 4.14 17.01
C ALA A 344 6.94 2.80 17.64
N GLU A 345 6.60 2.56 18.91
CA GLU A 345 6.87 1.30 19.60
C GLU A 345 6.12 0.11 18.97
N TYR A 346 4.85 0.29 18.60
CA TYR A 346 4.07 -0.74 17.90
C TYR A 346 4.62 -1.05 16.50
N ARG A 347 5.02 -0.02 15.74
CA ARG A 347 5.65 -0.17 14.41
C ARG A 347 6.96 -0.95 14.54
N ALA A 348 7.83 -0.56 15.48
CA ALA A 348 9.09 -1.25 15.75
C ALA A 348 8.87 -2.72 16.16
N THR A 349 7.92 -2.97 17.07
CA THR A 349 7.54 -4.33 17.49
C THR A 349 6.99 -5.14 16.33
N SER A 350 6.25 -4.52 15.41
CA SER A 350 5.72 -5.20 14.22
C SER A 350 6.81 -5.60 13.23
N ILE A 351 7.84 -4.76 13.04
CA ILE A 351 9.04 -5.11 12.24
C ILE A 351 9.79 -6.28 12.90
N GLU A 352 10.05 -6.20 14.20
CA GLU A 352 10.73 -7.27 14.93
C GLU A 352 9.97 -8.60 14.89
N ALA A 353 8.63 -8.54 14.93
CA ALA A 353 7.77 -9.72 14.90
C ALA A 353 7.71 -10.36 13.51
N ASP A 354 7.92 -9.60 12.44
CA ASP A 354 7.76 -10.02 11.04
C ASP A 354 8.40 -11.40 10.73
N PRO A 355 9.68 -11.68 11.04
CA PRO A 355 10.31 -12.99 10.80
C PRO A 355 9.67 -14.17 11.55
N TYR A 356 8.85 -13.91 12.56
CA TYR A 356 8.21 -14.92 13.42
C TYR A 356 6.70 -15.06 13.15
N ILE A 357 6.10 -14.13 12.40
CA ILE A 357 4.66 -14.15 12.12
C ILE A 357 4.33 -14.18 10.62
N ARG A 358 5.32 -13.92 9.76
CA ARG A 358 5.15 -13.88 8.30
C ARG A 358 6.23 -14.71 7.59
N PRO A 359 5.87 -15.53 6.60
CA PRO A 359 6.85 -16.18 5.72
C PRO A 359 7.68 -15.18 4.91
N ARG A 360 8.91 -15.54 4.54
CA ARG A 360 9.78 -14.72 3.70
C ARG A 360 9.27 -14.70 2.25
N SER A 361 9.31 -13.51 1.65
CA SER A 361 9.05 -13.32 0.22
C SER A 361 10.33 -13.38 -0.60
N VAL A 362 10.19 -13.50 -1.92
CA VAL A 362 11.29 -13.41 -2.90
C VAL A 362 12.13 -12.15 -2.72
N TYR A 363 11.52 -11.04 -2.32
CA TYR A 363 12.23 -9.80 -2.06
C TYR A 363 13.14 -9.83 -0.82
N HIS A 364 12.85 -10.70 0.15
CA HIS A 364 13.80 -10.97 1.23
C HIS A 364 14.98 -11.81 0.73
N ARG A 365 14.70 -12.81 -0.12
CA ARG A 365 15.73 -13.67 -0.72
C ARG A 365 16.67 -12.88 -1.63
N HIS A 366 16.17 -11.83 -2.29
CA HIS A 366 16.95 -10.93 -3.13
C HIS A 366 17.66 -9.81 -2.36
N GLY A 367 17.39 -9.65 -1.05
CA GLY A 367 17.98 -8.57 -0.24
C GLY A 367 17.33 -7.20 -0.44
N ASN A 368 16.25 -7.10 -1.23
CA ASN A 368 15.51 -5.84 -1.40
C ASN A 368 14.72 -5.46 -0.16
N LEU A 369 14.25 -6.42 0.63
CA LEU A 369 13.54 -6.19 1.88
C LEU A 369 14.27 -6.88 3.03
N LEU A 370 14.84 -6.08 3.93
CA LEU A 370 15.57 -6.58 5.08
C LEU A 370 14.66 -6.80 6.29
N GLU A 371 15.10 -7.63 7.24
CA GLU A 371 14.33 -7.94 8.47
C GLU A 371 14.18 -6.74 9.40
N ASP A 372 14.97 -5.67 9.22
CA ASP A 372 14.85 -4.43 9.97
C ASP A 372 13.86 -3.43 9.33
N GLY A 373 13.16 -3.84 8.28
CA GLY A 373 12.20 -3.04 7.53
C GLY A 373 12.81 -2.12 6.47
N THR A 374 14.15 -2.12 6.33
CA THR A 374 14.83 -1.33 5.30
C THR A 374 14.61 -1.95 3.93
N VAL A 375 14.40 -1.08 2.94
CA VAL A 375 14.23 -1.46 1.55
C VAL A 375 15.38 -0.96 0.71
N PHE A 376 15.94 -1.83 -0.12
CA PHE A 376 17.06 -1.56 -1.00
C PHE A 376 16.69 -1.81 -2.46
N TRP A 377 16.99 -0.82 -3.31
CA TRP A 377 17.04 -0.99 -4.76
C TRP A 377 18.49 -1.06 -5.21
N HIS A 378 18.78 -2.12 -5.96
CA HIS A 378 20.07 -2.35 -6.61
C HIS A 378 19.93 -2.05 -8.09
N TYR A 379 20.68 -1.09 -8.62
CA TYR A 379 20.62 -0.75 -10.04
C TYR A 379 21.90 -1.20 -10.75
N ASP A 380 21.78 -1.80 -11.92
CA ASP A 380 22.92 -2.18 -12.80
C ASP A 380 23.22 -1.06 -13.83
N SER A 381 22.84 0.17 -13.53
CA SER A 381 23.04 1.38 -14.33
C SER A 381 24.04 2.34 -13.68
N ALA A 382 24.06 3.61 -14.11
CA ALA A 382 24.79 4.67 -13.42
C ALA A 382 24.05 5.21 -12.18
N ALA A 383 22.79 4.81 -11.94
CA ALA A 383 22.05 5.23 -10.76
C ALA A 383 22.70 4.63 -9.49
N PRO A 384 22.83 5.41 -8.42
CA PRO A 384 23.26 4.86 -7.14
C PRO A 384 22.16 3.95 -6.58
N ASP A 385 22.58 2.90 -5.87
CA ASP A 385 21.69 2.12 -5.02
C ASP A 385 20.92 3.04 -4.06
N GLN A 386 19.63 2.76 -3.90
CA GLN A 386 18.75 3.52 -3.03
C GLN A 386 18.36 2.69 -1.82
N ALA A 387 18.47 3.28 -0.63
CA ALA A 387 17.92 2.74 0.60
C ALA A 387 16.80 3.66 1.08
N PHE A 388 15.64 3.09 1.40
CA PHE A 388 14.48 3.81 1.90
C PHE A 388 13.69 2.93 2.87
N GLY A 389 12.62 3.49 3.42
CA GLY A 389 11.79 2.82 4.41
C GLY A 389 12.10 3.26 5.83
N ILE A 390 11.47 2.56 6.75
CA ILE A 390 11.47 2.91 8.17
C ILE A 390 12.40 1.91 8.85
N SER A 391 13.68 2.26 9.02
CA SER A 391 14.60 1.35 9.70
C SER A 391 14.21 1.23 11.18
N LEU A 392 14.33 0.01 11.73
CA LEU A 392 14.06 -0.27 13.14
C LEU A 392 14.86 0.64 14.08
N GLU A 393 16.09 1.00 13.70
CA GLU A 393 16.94 1.92 14.46
C GLU A 393 16.30 3.31 14.58
N ASN A 394 15.78 3.85 13.47
CA ASN A 394 15.15 5.16 13.44
C ASN A 394 13.87 5.19 14.27
N LEU A 395 12.99 4.17 14.15
CA LEU A 395 11.78 4.09 15.00
C LEU A 395 12.10 4.03 16.48
N ARG A 396 13.13 3.26 16.85
CA ARG A 396 13.56 3.18 18.25
C ARG A 396 14.20 4.48 18.72
N ALA A 397 14.80 5.28 17.82
CA ALA A 397 15.30 6.61 18.15
C ALA A 397 14.14 7.60 18.34
N GLU A 398 13.11 7.57 17.48
CA GLU A 398 11.88 8.36 17.61
C GLU A 398 11.12 8.05 18.90
N GLY A 399 10.93 6.76 19.24
CA GLY A 399 10.32 6.36 20.51
C GLY A 399 11.11 6.81 21.75
N ARG A 400 12.41 7.13 21.59
CA ARG A 400 13.30 7.66 22.64
C ARG A 400 13.42 9.18 22.63
N ALA A 401 13.10 9.86 21.52
CA ALA A 401 13.22 11.30 21.37
C ALA A 401 11.88 12.02 21.67
N GLN A 402 11.90 13.00 22.58
CA GLN A 402 10.83 13.99 22.70
C GLN A 402 10.94 14.97 21.52
N SER A 403 10.44 14.62 20.34
CA SER A 403 10.42 15.55 19.22
C SER A 403 8.97 15.92 18.90
N ALA A 404 8.67 17.20 19.10
CA ALA A 404 7.37 17.83 18.82
C ALA A 404 7.07 17.99 17.32
N ASP A 405 7.93 17.44 16.45
CA ASP A 405 8.00 17.87 15.05
C ASP A 405 7.66 16.76 14.06
N GLY A 406 7.43 15.51 14.49
CA GLY A 406 6.78 14.46 13.69
C GLY A 406 7.35 14.21 12.28
N LYS A 407 8.64 14.47 12.06
CA LYS A 407 9.28 14.23 10.76
C LYS A 407 9.86 12.81 10.74
N ASP A 408 9.10 11.86 10.20
CA ASP A 408 9.70 10.62 9.65
C ASP A 408 10.85 11.07 8.72
N ILE A 409 11.96 10.31 8.69
CA ILE A 409 13.09 10.59 7.80
C ILE A 409 12.60 10.55 6.35
N VAL A 410 12.33 11.74 5.81
CA VAL A 410 11.93 11.93 4.42
C VAL A 410 13.09 11.51 3.55
N CYS A 411 12.84 10.58 2.64
CA CYS A 411 13.77 10.22 1.59
C CYS A 411 14.11 11.50 0.81
N LYS A 412 15.36 11.99 0.91
CA LYS A 412 15.86 12.93 -0.09
C LYS A 412 15.81 12.21 -1.42
N ALA A 413 15.09 12.75 -2.41
CA ALA A 413 15.06 12.19 -3.75
C ALA A 413 16.50 11.99 -4.23
N ALA A 414 16.81 10.82 -4.80
CA ALA A 414 18.15 10.54 -5.32
C ALA A 414 18.56 11.46 -6.49
N TYR A 415 17.62 12.26 -6.99
CA TYR A 415 17.87 13.31 -7.96
C TYR A 415 17.29 14.63 -7.44
N GLU A 416 18.14 15.44 -6.82
CA GLU A 416 18.00 16.90 -6.86
C GLU A 416 18.26 17.36 -8.31
N THR A 417 17.39 16.96 -9.25
CA THR A 417 17.31 17.66 -10.54
C THR A 417 16.69 19.01 -10.24
N LYS A 418 17.54 20.05 -10.21
CA LYS A 418 17.08 21.42 -10.47
C LYS A 418 16.16 21.37 -11.70
N GLU A 419 14.95 21.91 -11.54
CA GLU A 419 13.97 22.22 -12.60
C GLU A 419 13.10 21.08 -13.16
N ALA A 420 12.49 20.26 -12.30
CA ALA A 420 11.18 19.71 -12.62
C ALA A 420 10.22 20.05 -11.48
N ASP A 421 9.34 21.02 -11.73
CA ASP A 421 8.34 21.46 -10.76
C ASP A 421 7.37 20.28 -10.52
N VAL A 422 7.50 19.63 -9.36
CA VAL A 422 6.67 18.47 -8.95
C VAL A 422 5.17 18.80 -9.02
N SER A 423 4.82 20.09 -8.90
CA SER A 423 3.45 20.57 -9.06
C SER A 423 2.92 20.37 -10.49
N GLU A 424 3.77 20.48 -11.53
CA GLU A 424 3.37 20.27 -12.93
C GLU A 424 3.06 18.80 -13.23
N LEU A 425 3.84 17.85 -12.70
CA LEU A 425 3.58 16.41 -12.88
C LEU A 425 2.25 15.97 -12.24
N SER A 426 1.83 16.64 -11.16
CA SER A 426 0.55 16.39 -10.48
C SER A 426 -0.65 17.10 -11.13
N SER A 427 -0.41 18.15 -11.93
CA SER A 427 -1.44 19.04 -12.49
C SER A 427 -1.59 18.96 -14.02
N LYS A 428 -0.69 18.26 -14.72
CA LYS A 428 -0.82 18.00 -16.17
C LYS A 428 -2.18 17.35 -16.47
N PRO A 429 -3.01 17.92 -17.36
CA PRO A 429 -4.24 17.26 -17.78
C PRO A 429 -3.88 15.98 -18.53
N GLN A 430 -4.25 14.82 -17.97
CA GLN A 430 -4.08 13.54 -18.63
C GLN A 430 -5.41 12.81 -18.77
N ALA A 431 -5.80 12.60 -20.02
CA ALA A 431 -6.33 11.35 -20.60
C ALA A 431 -6.97 11.68 -21.97
N GLU A 432 -6.15 11.88 -23.00
CA GLU A 432 -6.59 11.57 -24.37
C GLU A 432 -6.05 10.18 -24.72
N SER A 433 -6.96 9.26 -25.02
CA SER A 433 -6.59 7.94 -25.54
C SER A 433 -5.72 8.10 -26.80
N PRO A 434 -4.76 7.22 -27.07
CA PRO A 434 -4.26 7.08 -28.43
C PRO A 434 -5.45 6.89 -29.38
N SER A 435 -5.59 7.82 -30.33
CA SER A 435 -6.60 7.77 -31.39
C SER A 435 -6.37 6.60 -32.34
#